data_AF-A0AAJ2A6H8-F1
#
_entry.id   AF-A0AAJ2A6H8-F1
#
_cell.length_a   1.000
_cell.length_b   1.000
_cell.length_c   1.000
_cell.angle_alpha   90.00
_cell.angle_beta   90.00
_cell.angle_gamma   90.00
#
_symmetry.space_group_name_H-M   'P 1'
#
loop_
_entity.id
_entity.type
_entity.pdbx_description
1 polymer ?
#
loop_
_entity_poly.entity_id
_entity_poly.type
_entity_poly.pdbx_seq_one_letter_code
_entity_poly.pdbx_strand_id
1 'polypeptide(L)'
;MLEASVAQMMSTRRGAIEAPAGTGKTEQITLIAKHVPGRWLILTHTVAGVDAIRKRLKRHGVPADKWQVDTLSAWAHRYAMAYPLGSGLARTWTVRNGDWSSVIRAAAHLIEIGTIESVLKASYTGVLVDEYQDCTENHHRLVCVLAKVLRCYVFGDPLQAIFGFRDEKLADWDAQTLARFPLAGRLETPHRWMAAGNADLGYWLIRNRDRFRGGHFDFAGAPACLSWVRADLKSGANELARHCSIRMDDGHTLNVLHSSRSDTQRADLAKCIKATTVEPVGGRSERLFYDALRTHSGANRIEAVLTLAGTVYSGADVAGKRKRVGSLLNNPERMRTPASKAVLALGAIATSQSLHSISDFLVCVGQEPGVTVVRPELLYCVRAALKHCIEYPEVHLDDASFEIANARRERGRIIRNRSVGSTLLVKGLEFDHVVITPHACDSRQHWYVALTRATRSVKVLSPTVRFNI
;
A
#
# COMPACT_ATOMS: atom_id res chain seq x y z
N MET A 1 21.31 20.44 2.40
CA MET A 1 22.64 20.21 1.78
C MET A 1 22.75 18.73 1.46
N LEU A 2 23.54 18.35 0.44
CA LEU A 2 23.82 16.93 0.19
C LEU A 2 24.59 16.36 1.37
N GLU A 3 24.25 15.14 1.81
CA GLU A 3 25.04 14.43 2.81
C GLU A 3 26.40 14.02 2.23
N ALA A 4 27.43 13.92 3.07
CA ALA A 4 28.81 13.65 2.65
C ALA A 4 28.94 12.35 1.85
N SER A 5 28.26 11.28 2.28
CA SER A 5 28.22 9.99 1.58
C SER A 5 27.59 10.11 0.19
N VAL A 6 26.55 10.92 0.04
CA VAL A 6 25.89 11.19 -1.25
C VAL A 6 26.81 11.99 -2.17
N ALA A 7 27.45 13.04 -1.65
CA ALA A 7 28.41 13.83 -2.42
C ALA A 7 29.60 12.97 -2.89
N GLN A 8 30.12 12.10 -2.02
CA GLN A 8 31.19 11.17 -2.36
C GLN A 8 30.75 10.16 -3.44
N MET A 9 29.55 9.60 -3.34
CA MET A 9 28.99 8.69 -4.34
C MET A 9 28.99 9.31 -5.74
N MET A 10 28.66 10.60 -5.84
CA MET A 10 28.56 11.31 -7.12
C MET A 10 29.89 11.46 -7.87
N SER A 11 31.04 11.20 -7.22
CA SER A 11 32.35 11.14 -7.88
C SER A 11 32.54 9.85 -8.70
N THR A 12 31.71 8.83 -8.46
CA THR A 12 31.73 7.54 -9.16
C THR A 12 30.69 7.51 -10.28
N ARG A 13 30.82 6.55 -11.21
CA ARG A 13 29.80 6.33 -12.27
C ARG A 13 28.53 5.66 -11.72
N ARG A 14 28.66 4.86 -10.67
CA ARG A 14 27.57 4.07 -10.07
C ARG A 14 27.82 3.83 -8.59
N GLY A 15 26.76 3.83 -7.80
CA GLY A 15 26.85 3.58 -6.37
C GLY A 15 25.48 3.44 -5.72
N ALA A 16 25.49 2.99 -4.47
CA ALA A 16 24.32 2.81 -3.64
C ALA A 16 24.42 3.65 -2.36
N ILE A 17 23.26 4.13 -1.89
CA ILE A 17 23.10 4.68 -0.53
C ILE A 17 22.09 3.81 0.21
N GLU A 18 22.51 3.28 1.36
CA GLU A 18 21.56 2.72 2.33
C GLU A 18 20.88 3.89 3.04
N ALA A 19 19.58 4.03 2.87
CA ALA A 19 18.81 5.15 3.40
C ALA A 19 17.71 4.63 4.32
N PRO A 20 18.02 4.44 5.62
CA PRO A 20 17.04 4.01 6.61
C PRO A 20 15.72 4.81 6.57
N ALA A 21 14.62 4.19 7.00
CA ALA A 21 13.35 4.87 7.14
C ALA A 21 13.50 6.26 7.80
N GLY A 22 12.91 7.29 7.18
CA GLY A 22 12.86 8.64 7.75
C GLY A 22 14.14 9.48 7.67
N THR A 23 15.21 9.01 7.02
CA THR A 23 16.50 9.74 6.92
C THR A 23 16.63 10.66 5.71
N GLY A 24 15.52 10.99 5.04
CA GLY A 24 15.56 11.99 3.96
C GLY A 24 16.02 11.47 2.59
N LYS A 25 15.90 10.17 2.31
CA LYS A 25 16.20 9.57 0.99
C LYS A 25 15.70 10.39 -0.22
N THR A 26 14.40 10.67 -0.28
CA THR A 26 13.79 11.42 -1.38
C THR A 26 14.27 12.88 -1.43
N GLU A 27 14.67 13.43 -0.28
CA GLU A 27 15.29 14.76 -0.20
C GLU A 27 16.68 14.74 -0.86
N GLN A 28 17.52 13.75 -0.55
CA GLN A 28 18.83 13.60 -1.18
C GLN A 28 18.70 13.40 -2.70
N ILE A 29 17.77 12.58 -3.17
CA ILE A 29 17.48 12.42 -4.62
C ILE A 29 17.14 13.76 -5.27
N THR A 30 16.27 14.56 -4.63
CA THR A 30 15.86 15.88 -5.13
C THR A 30 17.04 16.85 -5.17
N LEU A 31 17.88 16.85 -4.13
CA LEU A 31 19.07 17.68 -4.07
C LEU A 31 20.10 17.28 -5.12
N ILE A 32 20.26 15.99 -5.44
CA ILE A 32 21.16 15.56 -6.53
C ILE A 32 20.68 16.20 -7.84
N ALA A 33 19.40 16.00 -8.20
CA ALA A 33 18.82 16.55 -9.44
C ALA A 33 18.93 18.08 -9.54
N LYS A 34 18.96 18.79 -8.41
CA LYS A 34 19.18 20.24 -8.36
C LYS A 34 20.62 20.63 -8.74
N HIS A 35 21.62 19.93 -8.22
CA HIS A 35 23.04 20.34 -8.31
C HIS A 35 23.75 19.78 -9.56
N VAL A 36 23.26 18.68 -10.12
CA VAL A 36 23.85 18.08 -11.33
C VAL A 36 23.46 18.83 -12.61
N PRO A 37 24.35 18.83 -13.63
CA PRO A 37 24.00 19.31 -14.97
C PRO A 37 23.15 18.29 -15.72
N GLY A 38 22.45 18.80 -16.75
CA GLY A 38 21.64 18.00 -17.68
C GLY A 38 20.37 17.42 -17.06
N ARG A 39 19.68 16.59 -17.85
CA ARG A 39 18.40 15.97 -17.47
C ARG A 39 18.63 14.62 -16.80
N TRP A 40 18.02 14.39 -15.64
CA TRP A 40 18.13 13.12 -14.91
C TRP A 40 16.83 12.33 -14.91
N LEU A 41 16.93 11.03 -15.17
CA LEU A 41 15.82 10.10 -15.03
C LEU A 41 15.72 9.65 -13.57
N ILE A 42 14.55 9.79 -12.96
CA ILE A 42 14.28 9.39 -11.58
C ILE A 42 13.18 8.33 -11.61
N LEU A 43 13.51 7.13 -11.13
CA LEU A 43 12.63 5.97 -11.14
C LEU A 43 12.21 5.58 -9.74
N THR A 44 10.93 5.22 -9.57
CA THR A 44 10.35 4.70 -8.32
C THR A 44 9.28 3.63 -8.62
N HIS A 45 8.68 3.04 -7.60
CA HIS A 45 7.73 1.93 -7.78
C HIS A 45 6.27 2.36 -7.90
N THR A 46 5.88 3.53 -7.39
CA THR A 46 4.47 3.92 -7.27
C THR A 46 4.18 5.30 -7.85
N VAL A 47 2.96 5.51 -8.34
CA VAL A 47 2.48 6.82 -8.83
C VAL A 47 2.54 7.86 -7.71
N ALA A 48 2.15 7.49 -6.49
CA ALA A 48 2.30 8.36 -5.32
C ALA A 48 3.77 8.76 -5.05
N GLY A 49 4.71 7.84 -5.26
CA GLY A 49 6.15 8.13 -5.20
C GLY A 49 6.59 9.13 -6.27
N VAL A 50 6.09 8.97 -7.51
CA VAL A 50 6.33 9.91 -8.61
C VAL A 50 5.85 11.31 -8.24
N ASP A 51 4.62 11.43 -7.73
CA ASP A 51 4.05 12.72 -7.35
C ASP A 51 4.78 13.36 -6.17
N ALA A 52 5.19 12.57 -5.18
CA ALA A 52 5.98 13.04 -4.04
C ALA A 52 7.33 13.61 -4.47
N ILE A 53 8.04 12.93 -5.37
CA ILE A 53 9.32 13.40 -5.94
C ILE A 53 9.10 14.69 -6.75
N ARG A 54 8.11 14.71 -7.66
CA ARG A 54 7.78 15.89 -8.47
C ARG A 54 7.46 17.10 -7.61
N LYS A 55 6.67 16.93 -6.54
CA LYS A 55 6.33 18.02 -5.60
C LYS A 55 7.56 18.58 -4.90
N ARG A 56 8.52 17.73 -4.51
CA ARG A 56 9.79 18.17 -3.90
C ARG A 56 10.69 18.89 -4.90
N LEU A 57 10.84 18.36 -6.12
CA LEU A 57 11.60 19.02 -7.19
C LEU A 57 11.08 20.44 -7.46
N LYS A 58 9.75 20.59 -7.58
CA LYS A 58 9.10 21.90 -7.73
C LYS A 58 9.36 22.82 -6.52
N ARG A 59 9.22 22.31 -5.30
CA ARG A 59 9.50 23.08 -4.07
C ARG A 59 10.95 23.58 -4.02
N HIS A 60 11.90 22.79 -4.52
CA HIS A 60 13.31 23.15 -4.57
C HIS A 60 13.70 24.06 -5.74
N GLY A 61 12.72 24.42 -6.58
CA GLY A 61 12.91 25.26 -7.76
C GLY A 61 13.70 24.56 -8.87
N VAL A 62 13.66 23.22 -8.94
CA VAL A 62 14.38 22.49 -10.00
C VAL A 62 13.61 22.61 -11.32
N PRO A 63 14.21 23.20 -12.38
CA PRO A 63 13.58 23.35 -13.69
C PRO A 63 13.04 22.02 -14.24
N ALA A 64 11.87 22.05 -14.89
CA ALA A 64 11.18 20.85 -15.34
C ALA A 64 11.91 20.06 -16.44
N ASP A 65 12.75 20.74 -17.22
CA ASP A 65 13.63 20.16 -18.25
C ASP A 65 14.83 19.41 -17.67
N LYS A 66 15.18 19.64 -16.39
CA LYS A 66 16.27 18.93 -15.69
C LYS A 66 15.89 17.54 -15.17
N TRP A 67 14.63 17.15 -15.24
CA TRP A 67 14.23 15.84 -14.70
C TRP A 67 13.16 15.14 -15.54
N GLN A 68 13.12 13.83 -15.40
CA GLN A 68 12.00 12.98 -15.79
C GLN A 68 11.73 12.05 -14.62
N VAL A 69 10.50 12.05 -14.09
CA VAL A 69 10.12 11.16 -12.98
C VAL A 69 9.04 10.21 -13.48
N ASP A 70 9.31 8.91 -13.42
CA ASP A 70 8.40 7.85 -13.84
C ASP A 70 8.44 6.67 -12.85
N THR A 71 7.42 5.81 -12.88
CA THR A 71 7.58 4.48 -12.27
C THR A 71 8.45 3.59 -13.17
N LEU A 72 9.17 2.62 -12.60
CA LEU A 72 9.94 1.66 -13.40
C LEU A 72 9.06 0.99 -14.46
N SER A 73 7.86 0.55 -14.08
CA SER A 73 6.92 -0.13 -14.98
C SER A 73 6.38 0.77 -16.08
N ALA A 74 6.00 2.02 -15.76
CA ALA A 74 5.49 2.96 -16.78
C ALA A 74 6.58 3.37 -17.77
N TRP A 75 7.80 3.59 -17.27
CA TRP A 75 8.96 3.90 -18.11
C TRP A 75 9.30 2.72 -19.03
N ALA A 76 9.38 1.50 -18.49
CA ALA A 76 9.65 0.30 -19.27
C ALA A 76 8.57 0.04 -20.32
N HIS A 77 7.29 0.17 -19.93
CA HIS A 77 6.16 0.00 -20.83
C HIS A 77 6.22 0.94 -22.04
N ARG A 78 6.55 2.22 -21.81
CA ARG A 78 6.67 3.23 -22.87
C ARG A 78 7.65 2.79 -23.95
N TYR A 79 8.84 2.31 -23.56
CA TYR A 79 9.85 1.87 -24.53
C TYR A 79 9.50 0.51 -25.14
N ALA A 80 9.02 -0.45 -24.35
CA ALA A 80 8.64 -1.76 -24.87
C ALA A 80 7.55 -1.66 -25.96
N MET A 81 6.58 -0.76 -25.78
CA MET A 81 5.51 -0.50 -26.74
C MET A 81 5.94 0.35 -27.94
N ALA A 82 6.92 1.26 -27.78
CA ALA A 82 7.44 2.07 -28.89
C ALA A 82 8.27 1.25 -29.88
N TYR A 83 8.84 0.12 -29.45
CA TYR A 83 9.68 -0.76 -30.28
C TYR A 83 9.16 -2.21 -30.23
N PRO A 84 7.93 -2.49 -30.71
CA PRO A 84 7.27 -3.79 -30.47
C PRO A 84 8.02 -4.98 -31.07
N LEU A 85 8.67 -4.81 -32.22
CA LEU A 85 9.51 -5.85 -32.84
C LEU A 85 10.82 -6.04 -32.07
N GLY A 86 11.50 -4.95 -31.71
CA GLY A 86 12.79 -5.00 -31.02
C GLY A 86 12.69 -5.38 -29.54
N SER A 87 11.54 -5.16 -28.91
CA SER A 87 11.34 -5.42 -27.48
C SER A 87 10.98 -6.88 -27.21
N GLY A 88 10.45 -7.59 -28.20
CA GLY A 88 9.97 -8.96 -28.06
C GLY A 88 8.76 -9.10 -27.13
N LEU A 89 8.10 -7.99 -26.76
CA LEU A 89 6.88 -8.04 -25.94
C LEU A 89 5.75 -8.69 -26.76
N ALA A 90 5.10 -9.70 -26.18
CA ALA A 90 4.04 -10.43 -26.85
C ALA A 90 2.90 -9.47 -27.27
N ARG A 91 2.43 -9.59 -28.51
CA ARG A 91 1.31 -8.76 -29.04
C ARG A 91 -0.01 -8.97 -28.28
N THR A 92 -0.14 -10.09 -27.59
CA THR A 92 -1.29 -10.43 -26.74
C THR A 92 -1.20 -9.83 -25.34
N TRP A 93 -0.09 -9.17 -24.99
CA TRP A 93 0.06 -8.53 -23.70
C TRP A 93 -0.94 -7.37 -23.56
N THR A 94 -1.62 -7.32 -22.41
CA THR A 94 -2.51 -6.22 -22.05
C THR A 94 -2.27 -5.83 -20.60
N VAL A 95 -2.66 -4.61 -20.24
CA VAL A 95 -2.62 -4.13 -18.85
C VAL A 95 -3.44 -5.04 -17.92
N ARG A 96 -4.51 -5.69 -18.43
CA ARG A 96 -5.34 -6.65 -17.67
C ARG A 96 -4.61 -7.95 -17.37
N ASN A 97 -3.83 -8.46 -18.32
CA ASN A 97 -3.02 -9.68 -18.11
C ASN A 97 -1.98 -9.44 -17.00
N GLY A 98 -1.56 -8.19 -16.80
CA GLY A 98 -0.84 -7.75 -15.61
C GLY A 98 0.56 -8.35 -15.45
N ASP A 99 1.10 -9.02 -16.47
CA ASP A 99 2.48 -9.51 -16.51
C ASP A 99 3.43 -8.33 -16.76
N TRP A 100 3.56 -7.48 -15.74
CA TRP A 100 4.51 -6.37 -15.77
C TRP A 100 5.96 -6.86 -15.85
N SER A 101 6.22 -8.10 -15.43
CA SER A 101 7.55 -8.71 -15.49
C SER A 101 8.06 -8.84 -16.93
N SER A 102 7.21 -9.26 -17.89
CA SER A 102 7.59 -9.28 -19.31
C SER A 102 7.86 -7.89 -19.87
N VAL A 103 7.12 -6.87 -19.43
CA VAL A 103 7.37 -5.47 -19.82
C VAL A 103 8.75 -5.00 -19.35
N ILE A 104 9.11 -5.29 -18.10
CA ILE A 104 10.44 -4.94 -17.56
C ILE A 104 11.54 -5.68 -18.34
N ARG A 105 11.36 -6.98 -18.63
CA ARG A 105 12.32 -7.77 -19.43
C ARG A 105 12.47 -7.23 -20.85
N ALA A 106 11.37 -6.88 -21.51
CA ALA A 106 11.37 -6.33 -22.86
C ALA A 106 12.12 -4.98 -22.94
N ALA A 107 11.91 -4.10 -21.96
CA ALA A 107 12.65 -2.84 -21.88
C ALA A 107 14.14 -3.06 -21.59
N ALA A 108 14.50 -4.00 -20.71
CA ALA A 108 15.90 -4.35 -20.47
C ALA A 108 16.57 -4.89 -21.74
N HIS A 109 15.87 -5.76 -22.47
CA HIS A 109 16.34 -6.33 -23.73
C HIS A 109 16.65 -5.25 -24.79
N LEU A 110 15.77 -4.26 -24.96
CA LEU A 110 15.99 -3.13 -25.88
C LEU A 110 17.30 -2.36 -25.61
N ILE A 111 17.68 -2.25 -24.34
CA ILE A 111 18.92 -1.58 -23.93
C ILE A 111 20.12 -2.50 -24.19
N GLU A 112 19.99 -3.79 -23.89
CA GLU A 112 21.06 -4.78 -24.08
C GLU A 112 21.48 -4.93 -25.53
N ILE A 113 20.54 -4.86 -26.48
CA ILE A 113 20.82 -4.94 -27.91
C ILE A 113 21.16 -3.56 -28.53
N GLY A 114 21.19 -2.49 -27.73
CA GLY A 114 21.58 -1.15 -28.16
C GLY A 114 20.50 -0.33 -28.89
N THR A 115 19.31 -0.89 -29.14
CA THR A 115 18.23 -0.25 -29.92
C THR A 115 17.89 1.16 -29.47
N ILE A 116 17.89 1.40 -28.16
CA ILE A 116 17.53 2.70 -27.58
C ILE A 116 18.71 3.43 -26.92
N GLU A 117 19.94 2.96 -27.10
CA GLU A 117 21.11 3.52 -26.40
C GLU A 117 21.36 4.99 -26.78
N SER A 118 21.27 5.33 -28.06
CA SER A 118 21.43 6.71 -28.56
C SER A 118 20.35 7.64 -27.99
N VAL A 119 19.11 7.17 -27.93
CA VAL A 119 17.97 7.89 -27.34
C VAL A 119 18.21 8.16 -25.85
N LEU A 120 18.69 7.16 -25.10
CA LEU A 120 18.99 7.31 -23.68
C LEU A 120 20.10 8.35 -23.43
N LYS A 121 21.21 8.27 -24.18
CA LYS A 121 22.34 9.22 -24.06
C LYS A 121 21.96 10.64 -24.45
N ALA A 122 21.07 10.80 -25.44
CA ALA A 122 20.55 12.11 -25.84
C ALA A 122 19.55 12.67 -24.82
N SER A 123 18.79 11.80 -24.13
CA SER A 123 17.71 12.22 -23.23
C SER A 123 18.17 12.49 -21.80
N TYR A 124 19.18 11.75 -21.31
CA TYR A 124 19.54 11.75 -19.89
C TYR A 124 21.05 11.76 -19.65
N THR A 125 21.46 12.47 -18.62
CA THR A 125 22.84 12.48 -18.10
C THR A 125 23.07 11.36 -17.08
N GLY A 126 22.02 10.95 -16.36
CA GLY A 126 22.09 9.92 -15.34
C GLY A 126 20.72 9.45 -14.87
N VAL A 127 20.74 8.39 -14.06
CA VAL A 127 19.56 7.73 -13.48
C VAL A 127 19.68 7.69 -11.96
N LEU A 128 18.60 8.05 -11.27
CA LEU A 128 18.40 7.86 -9.83
C LEU A 128 17.27 6.86 -9.63
N VAL A 129 17.45 5.87 -8.77
CA VAL A 129 16.41 4.88 -8.48
C VAL A 129 16.09 4.88 -6.99
N ASP A 130 14.84 5.17 -6.65
CA ASP A 130 14.29 5.16 -5.30
C ASP A 130 13.64 3.81 -4.96
N GLU A 131 13.54 3.51 -3.67
CA GLU A 131 12.95 2.28 -3.10
C GLU A 131 13.58 1.00 -3.66
N TYR A 132 14.89 1.02 -3.90
CA TYR A 132 15.59 -0.04 -4.63
C TYR A 132 15.52 -1.42 -3.96
N GLN A 133 15.28 -1.48 -2.64
CA GLN A 133 15.06 -2.75 -1.93
C GLN A 133 13.83 -3.52 -2.42
N ASP A 134 12.88 -2.86 -3.11
CA ASP A 134 11.67 -3.48 -3.64
C ASP A 134 11.80 -3.84 -5.13
N CYS A 135 12.99 -3.67 -5.72
CA CYS A 135 13.28 -4.15 -7.06
C CYS A 135 13.30 -5.69 -7.07
N THR A 136 12.50 -6.30 -7.96
CA THR A 136 12.64 -7.71 -8.32
C THR A 136 13.92 -7.95 -9.12
N GLU A 137 14.33 -9.21 -9.31
CA GLU A 137 15.51 -9.54 -10.12
C GLU A 137 15.41 -8.96 -11.55
N ASN A 138 14.20 -8.90 -12.14
CA ASN A 138 13.97 -8.27 -13.44
C ASN A 138 14.14 -6.73 -13.39
N HIS A 139 13.67 -6.07 -12.33
CA HIS A 139 13.92 -4.64 -12.13
C HIS A 139 15.42 -4.37 -11.94
N HIS A 140 16.11 -5.20 -11.16
CA HIS A 140 17.56 -5.10 -10.97
C HIS A 140 18.30 -5.24 -12.30
N ARG A 141 17.95 -6.24 -13.14
CA ARG A 141 18.50 -6.39 -14.50
C ARG A 141 18.31 -5.13 -15.33
N LEU A 142 17.10 -4.55 -15.35
CA LEU A 142 16.81 -3.32 -16.07
C LEU A 142 17.73 -2.17 -15.62
N VAL A 143 17.88 -1.97 -14.31
CA VAL A 143 18.74 -0.88 -13.79
C VAL A 143 20.22 -1.18 -14.06
N CYS A 144 20.65 -2.44 -14.03
CA CYS A 144 22.01 -2.84 -14.38
C CYS A 144 22.38 -2.50 -15.82
N VAL A 145 21.46 -2.68 -16.77
CA VAL A 145 21.70 -2.34 -18.19
C VAL A 145 21.64 -0.84 -18.42
N LEU A 146 20.75 -0.11 -17.73
CA LEU A 146 20.78 1.36 -17.69
C LEU A 146 22.13 1.89 -17.19
N ALA A 147 22.69 1.29 -16.13
CA ALA A 147 23.98 1.66 -15.56
C ALA A 147 25.19 1.37 -16.47
N LYS A 148 25.03 0.58 -17.55
CA LYS A 148 26.07 0.43 -18.59
C LYS A 148 26.12 1.66 -19.49
N VAL A 149 24.98 2.31 -19.70
CA VAL A 149 24.84 3.46 -20.61
C VAL A 149 25.03 4.78 -19.87
N LEU A 150 24.35 4.95 -18.72
CA LEU A 150 24.25 6.20 -17.97
C LEU A 150 24.97 6.12 -16.62
N ARG A 151 25.26 7.28 -16.00
CA ARG A 151 25.56 7.31 -14.56
C ARG A 151 24.33 6.81 -13.81
N CYS A 152 24.50 6.02 -12.75
CA CYS A 152 23.36 5.38 -12.09
C CYS A 152 23.56 5.25 -10.57
N TYR A 153 22.69 5.88 -9.80
CA TYR A 153 22.71 5.81 -8.34
C TYR A 153 21.41 5.23 -7.79
N VAL A 154 21.54 4.33 -6.83
CA VAL A 154 20.40 3.62 -6.23
C VAL A 154 20.28 3.94 -4.75
N PHE A 155 19.04 4.08 -4.28
CA PHE A 155 18.72 4.40 -2.90
C PHE A 155 17.72 3.39 -2.35
N GLY A 156 18.02 2.80 -1.20
CA GLY A 156 17.13 1.81 -0.62
C GLY A 156 17.41 1.48 0.84
N ASP A 157 16.51 0.73 1.44
CA ASP A 157 16.60 0.24 2.81
C ASP A 157 16.25 -1.25 2.85
N PRO A 158 17.21 -2.18 2.97
CA PRO A 158 16.93 -3.62 2.94
C PRO A 158 15.97 -4.09 4.04
N LEU A 159 15.87 -3.36 5.17
CA LEU A 159 14.92 -3.67 6.23
C LEU A 159 13.48 -3.28 5.87
N GLN A 160 13.26 -2.52 4.80
CA GLN A 160 11.93 -2.19 4.28
C GLN A 160 11.49 -3.07 3.11
N ALA A 161 12.27 -4.08 2.71
CA ALA A 161 11.92 -5.01 1.62
C ALA A 161 10.76 -5.94 2.02
N ILE A 162 9.51 -5.49 1.79
CA ILE A 162 8.28 -6.22 2.15
C ILE A 162 7.32 -6.41 0.96
N PHE A 163 7.76 -6.09 -0.26
CA PHE A 163 6.98 -6.28 -1.48
C PHE A 163 7.43 -7.48 -2.33
N GLY A 164 8.17 -8.42 -1.75
CA GLY A 164 8.49 -9.70 -2.37
C GLY A 164 7.26 -10.61 -2.37
N PHE A 165 6.38 -10.43 -3.34
CA PHE A 165 5.17 -11.22 -3.50
C PHE A 165 5.27 -12.18 -4.69
N ARG A 166 4.53 -13.29 -4.62
CA ARG A 166 4.41 -14.29 -5.71
C ARG A 166 5.77 -14.93 -6.04
N ASP A 167 5.91 -15.40 -7.28
CA ASP A 167 7.13 -16.01 -7.82
C ASP A 167 8.20 -14.97 -8.24
N GLU A 168 7.97 -13.67 -8.00
CA GLU A 168 8.93 -12.62 -8.34
C GLU A 168 9.84 -12.31 -7.15
N LYS A 169 11.01 -12.94 -7.16
CA LYS A 169 12.04 -12.75 -6.13
C LYS A 169 12.59 -11.32 -6.15
N LEU A 170 12.69 -10.71 -4.96
CA LEU A 170 13.39 -9.44 -4.77
C LEU A 170 14.89 -9.64 -5.01
N ALA A 171 15.52 -8.65 -5.62
CA ALA A 171 16.96 -8.65 -5.77
C ALA A 171 17.62 -8.57 -4.39
N ASP A 172 18.57 -9.46 -4.14
CA ASP A 172 19.27 -9.48 -2.85
C ASP A 172 20.11 -8.20 -2.71
N TRP A 173 19.96 -7.51 -1.58
CA TRP A 173 20.66 -6.24 -1.38
C TRP A 173 22.18 -6.46 -1.34
N ASP A 174 22.65 -7.39 -0.53
CA ASP A 174 24.09 -7.57 -0.28
C ASP A 174 24.76 -8.32 -1.44
N ALA A 175 24.17 -9.42 -1.91
CA ALA A 175 24.75 -10.30 -2.91
C ALA A 175 24.60 -9.80 -4.36
N GLN A 176 23.50 -9.11 -4.69
CA GLN A 176 23.23 -8.67 -6.07
C GLN A 176 23.35 -7.15 -6.21
N THR A 177 22.66 -6.38 -5.36
CA THR A 177 22.63 -4.91 -5.48
C THR A 177 24.01 -4.31 -5.24
N LEU A 178 24.64 -4.61 -4.09
CA LEU A 178 25.93 -4.02 -3.75
C LEU A 178 27.09 -4.53 -4.63
N ALA A 179 26.95 -5.71 -5.23
CA ALA A 179 27.91 -6.22 -6.22
C ALA A 179 27.94 -5.35 -7.49
N ARG A 180 26.80 -4.77 -7.89
CA ARG A 180 26.73 -3.86 -9.04
C ARG A 180 26.84 -2.39 -8.67
N PHE A 181 26.33 -1.99 -7.51
CA PHE A 181 26.27 -0.61 -7.04
C PHE A 181 26.99 -0.53 -5.69
N PRO A 182 28.31 -0.24 -5.68
CA PRO A 182 29.09 -0.20 -4.44
C PRO A 182 28.47 0.78 -3.42
N LEU A 183 28.39 0.35 -2.17
CA LEU A 183 27.84 1.17 -1.10
C LEU A 183 28.77 2.37 -0.83
N ALA A 184 28.24 3.58 -1.03
CA ALA A 184 28.96 4.81 -0.73
C ALA A 184 28.78 5.26 0.73
N GLY A 185 27.69 4.85 1.37
CA GLY A 185 27.45 5.11 2.78
C GLY A 185 25.99 4.93 3.17
N ARG A 186 25.70 5.27 4.43
CA ARG A 186 24.38 5.19 5.04
C ARG A 186 23.95 6.58 5.48
N LEU A 187 22.67 6.91 5.31
CA LEU A 187 22.10 8.13 5.89
C LEU A 187 21.75 7.88 7.36
N GLU A 188 22.09 8.81 8.25
CA GLU A 188 21.99 8.59 9.70
C GLU A 188 21.11 9.61 10.43
N THR A 189 20.76 10.73 9.77
CA THR A 189 19.99 11.79 10.42
C THR A 189 18.49 11.46 10.35
N PRO A 190 17.77 11.31 11.50
CA PRO A 190 16.36 10.92 11.53
C PRO A 190 15.41 12.10 11.23
N HIS A 191 15.52 12.70 10.05
CA HIS A 191 14.82 13.92 9.66
C HIS A 191 13.30 13.87 9.90
N ARG A 192 12.64 12.73 9.63
CA ARG A 192 11.20 12.54 9.89
C ARG A 192 10.83 12.87 11.34
N TRP A 193 11.58 12.31 12.29
CA TRP A 193 11.27 12.44 13.70
C TRP A 193 11.74 13.77 14.27
N MET A 194 12.84 14.32 13.77
CA MET A 194 13.26 15.68 14.11
C MET A 194 12.19 16.71 13.74
N ALA A 195 11.59 16.59 12.54
CA ALA A 195 10.50 17.47 12.11
C ALA A 195 9.23 17.34 12.98
N ALA A 196 9.02 16.18 13.61
CA ALA A 196 7.93 15.94 14.54
C ALA A 196 8.27 16.26 16.01
N GLY A 197 9.48 16.78 16.30
CA GLY A 197 9.93 17.06 17.66
C GLY A 197 10.23 15.82 18.51
N ASN A 198 10.54 14.68 17.88
CA ASN A 198 10.74 13.38 18.54
C ASN A 198 12.04 12.68 18.11
N ALA A 199 13.14 13.45 18.06
CA ALA A 199 14.44 12.95 17.57
C ALA A 199 14.90 11.67 18.29
N ASP A 200 14.60 11.53 19.58
CA ASP A 200 14.94 10.36 20.41
C ASP A 200 14.40 9.06 19.83
N LEU A 201 13.14 9.03 19.36
CA LEU A 201 12.58 7.86 18.70
C LEU A 201 13.36 7.51 17.42
N GLY A 202 13.65 8.52 16.61
CA GLY A 202 14.37 8.34 15.35
C GLY A 202 15.78 7.78 15.56
N TYR A 203 16.55 8.37 16.47
CA TYR A 203 17.90 7.89 16.79
C TYR A 203 17.86 6.50 17.44
N TRP A 204 16.87 6.21 18.28
CA TRP A 204 16.71 4.88 18.86
C TRP A 204 16.45 3.82 17.77
N LEU A 205 15.58 4.12 16.80
CA LEU A 205 15.29 3.22 15.67
C LEU A 205 16.53 2.98 14.80
N ILE A 206 17.31 4.02 14.51
CA ILE A 206 18.54 3.92 13.72
C ILE A 206 19.60 3.09 14.45
N ARG A 207 19.82 3.35 15.75
CA ARG A 207 20.82 2.64 16.57
C ARG A 207 20.52 1.15 16.71
N ASN A 208 19.24 0.77 16.73
CA ASN A 208 18.83 -0.64 16.86
C ASN A 208 18.75 -1.39 15.53
N ARG A 209 19.11 -0.77 14.39
CA ARG A 209 18.99 -1.40 13.06
C ARG A 209 19.68 -2.73 12.93
N ASP A 210 20.89 -2.89 13.44
CA ASP A 210 21.63 -4.15 13.31
C ASP A 210 20.96 -5.28 14.12
N ARG A 211 20.35 -4.94 15.26
CA ARG A 211 19.50 -5.88 16.02
C ARG A 211 18.26 -6.28 15.22
N PHE A 212 17.56 -5.31 14.64
CA PHE A 212 16.40 -5.59 13.78
C PHE A 212 16.80 -6.43 12.55
N ARG A 213 17.99 -6.20 11.98
CA ARG A 213 18.56 -7.01 10.91
C ARG A 213 18.80 -8.45 11.37
N GLY A 214 19.24 -8.66 12.60
CA GLY A 214 19.33 -10.01 13.21
C GLY A 214 17.99 -10.62 13.64
N GLY A 215 16.87 -9.91 13.51
CA GLY A 215 15.57 -10.38 13.99
C GLY A 215 15.36 -10.21 15.50
N HIS A 216 16.22 -9.44 16.18
CA HIS A 216 16.18 -9.23 17.62
C HIS A 216 15.41 -7.95 17.98
N PHE A 217 14.36 -8.07 18.81
CA PHE A 217 13.54 -6.97 19.28
C PHE A 217 13.52 -6.92 20.81
N ASP A 218 14.00 -5.80 21.37
CA ASP A 218 14.01 -5.53 22.81
C ASP A 218 13.47 -4.14 23.10
N PHE A 219 12.33 -4.08 23.80
CA PHE A 219 11.65 -2.83 24.15
C PHE A 219 11.84 -2.41 25.61
N ALA A 220 12.64 -3.13 26.41
CA ALA A 220 12.80 -2.85 27.83
C ALA A 220 13.53 -1.52 28.11
N GLY A 221 14.39 -1.07 27.20
CA GLY A 221 15.11 0.21 27.25
C GLY A 221 14.66 1.18 26.15
N ALA A 222 13.41 1.10 25.72
CA ALA A 222 12.87 1.97 24.68
C ALA A 222 12.63 3.40 25.22
N PRO A 223 12.66 4.43 24.36
CA PRO A 223 12.33 5.80 24.76
C PRO A 223 10.88 5.88 25.26
N ALA A 224 10.55 6.89 26.09
CA ALA A 224 9.23 7.03 26.71
C ALA A 224 8.05 7.06 25.72
N CYS A 225 8.30 7.47 24.48
CA CYS A 225 7.31 7.47 23.40
C CYS A 225 7.05 6.10 22.78
N LEU A 226 7.82 5.06 23.14
CA LEU A 226 7.60 3.67 22.78
C LEU A 226 7.22 2.86 24.03
N SER A 227 5.98 2.41 24.08
CA SER A 227 5.45 1.60 25.18
C SER A 227 5.25 0.15 24.74
N TRP A 228 5.43 -0.79 25.68
CA TRP A 228 5.11 -2.20 25.49
C TRP A 228 3.99 -2.60 26.44
N VAL A 229 3.05 -3.41 25.94
CA VAL A 229 1.98 -4.02 26.72
C VAL A 229 1.90 -5.50 26.38
N ARG A 230 1.80 -6.33 27.43
CA ARG A 230 1.62 -7.78 27.25
C ARG A 230 0.27 -8.06 26.59
N ALA A 231 0.28 -8.81 25.49
CA ALA A 231 -0.91 -9.32 24.81
C ALA A 231 -0.65 -10.71 24.24
N ASP A 232 -1.63 -11.62 24.34
CA ASP A 232 -1.51 -12.99 23.83
C ASP A 232 -1.77 -13.02 22.30
N LEU A 233 -1.15 -13.96 21.61
CA LEU A 233 -1.47 -14.32 20.22
C LEU A 233 -2.88 -14.90 20.08
N LYS A 234 -3.52 -15.35 21.16
CA LYS A 234 -4.91 -15.82 21.13
C LYS A 234 -5.94 -14.71 21.35
N SER A 235 -5.50 -13.49 21.65
CA SER A 235 -6.39 -12.39 21.97
C SER A 235 -7.28 -11.99 20.79
N GLY A 236 -8.59 -12.04 21.01
CA GLY A 236 -9.57 -11.59 20.02
C GLY A 236 -9.63 -10.07 19.88
N ALA A 237 -10.38 -9.59 18.88
CA ALA A 237 -10.52 -8.16 18.59
C ALA A 237 -10.96 -7.32 19.80
N ASN A 238 -11.90 -7.80 20.61
CA ASN A 238 -12.40 -7.10 21.80
C ASN A 238 -11.33 -6.93 22.90
N GLU A 239 -10.47 -7.93 23.08
CA GLU A 239 -9.40 -7.87 24.08
C GLU A 239 -8.30 -6.91 23.62
N LEU A 240 -7.85 -7.05 22.36
CA LEU A 240 -6.88 -6.15 21.75
C LEU A 240 -7.34 -4.69 21.76
N ALA A 241 -8.63 -4.44 21.52
CA ALA A 241 -9.20 -3.10 21.50
C ALA A 241 -8.97 -2.32 22.80
N ARG A 242 -8.95 -3.00 23.95
CA ARG A 242 -8.68 -2.38 25.27
C ARG A 242 -7.29 -1.75 25.33
N HIS A 243 -6.33 -2.31 24.61
CA HIS A 243 -4.94 -1.85 24.59
C HIS A 243 -4.64 -0.88 23.43
N CYS A 244 -5.50 -0.83 22.41
CA CYS A 244 -5.32 0.02 21.23
C CYS A 244 -5.60 1.51 21.46
N SER A 245 -6.16 1.88 22.62
CA SER A 245 -6.45 3.27 22.93
C SER A 245 -5.16 4.07 23.18
N ILE A 246 -5.09 5.25 22.56
CA ILE A 246 -4.03 6.24 22.73
C ILE A 246 -4.71 7.61 22.95
N ARG A 247 -4.20 8.40 23.90
CA ARG A 247 -4.60 9.80 24.06
C ARG A 247 -3.98 10.60 22.92
N MET A 248 -4.81 11.30 22.16
CA MET A 248 -4.41 11.99 20.94
C MET A 248 -4.93 13.43 20.99
N ASP A 249 -4.13 14.36 20.50
CA ASP A 249 -4.55 15.74 20.27
C ASP A 249 -5.37 15.82 18.98
N ASP A 250 -6.13 16.91 18.83
CA ASP A 250 -6.95 17.12 17.64
C ASP A 250 -6.08 17.19 16.37
N GLY A 251 -6.52 16.49 15.34
CA GLY A 251 -5.80 16.37 14.06
C GLY A 251 -4.71 15.30 14.02
N HIS A 252 -4.34 14.69 15.16
CA HIS A 252 -3.41 13.56 15.15
C HIS A 252 -4.02 12.32 14.50
N THR A 253 -3.15 11.51 13.92
CA THR A 253 -3.48 10.26 13.23
C THR A 253 -3.01 9.04 14.02
N LEU A 254 -3.86 8.01 14.08
CA LEU A 254 -3.59 6.71 14.68
C LEU A 254 -3.77 5.62 13.64
N ASN A 255 -2.76 4.76 13.53
CA ASN A 255 -2.87 3.50 12.83
C ASN A 255 -2.65 2.31 13.78
N VAL A 256 -3.59 1.37 13.78
CA VAL A 256 -3.42 0.08 14.41
C VAL A 256 -3.01 -0.93 13.34
N LEU A 257 -1.80 -1.44 13.44
CA LEU A 257 -1.28 -2.47 12.56
C LEU A 257 -1.72 -3.84 13.05
N HIS A 258 -2.38 -4.56 12.15
CA HIS A 258 -2.95 -5.87 12.40
C HIS A 258 -2.74 -6.80 11.19
N SER A 259 -3.18 -8.05 11.33
CA SER A 259 -2.96 -9.15 10.38
C SER A 259 -2.97 -8.70 8.92
N SER A 260 -1.90 -9.01 8.18
CA SER A 260 -1.81 -8.77 6.73
C SER A 260 -2.71 -9.74 5.94
N ARG A 261 -3.01 -10.90 6.51
CA ARG A 261 -3.67 -12.04 5.85
C ARG A 261 -5.20 -11.98 5.87
N SER A 262 -5.78 -11.32 6.86
CA SER A 262 -7.24 -11.26 7.03
C SER A 262 -7.72 -9.81 7.09
N ASP A 263 -8.47 -9.40 6.06
CA ASP A 263 -9.14 -8.10 6.04
C ASP A 263 -10.37 -8.05 6.95
N THR A 264 -11.04 -9.19 7.18
CA THR A 264 -12.13 -9.33 8.14
C THR A 264 -11.67 -9.12 9.58
N GLN A 265 -10.53 -9.71 10.00
CA GLN A 265 -9.96 -9.44 11.33
C GLN A 265 -9.64 -7.95 11.54
N ARG A 266 -9.10 -7.28 10.50
CA ARG A 266 -8.87 -5.83 10.55
C ARG A 266 -10.19 -5.06 10.71
N ALA A 267 -11.24 -5.46 9.99
CA ALA A 267 -12.56 -4.84 10.09
C ALA A 267 -13.19 -5.06 11.48
N ASP A 268 -13.05 -6.24 12.06
CA ASP A 268 -13.58 -6.55 13.40
C ASP A 268 -12.87 -5.74 14.48
N LEU A 269 -11.54 -5.65 14.43
CA LEU A 269 -10.80 -4.77 15.33
C LEU A 269 -11.20 -3.30 15.13
N ALA A 270 -11.36 -2.85 13.88
CA ALA A 270 -11.78 -1.49 13.57
C ALA A 270 -13.15 -1.15 14.17
N LYS A 271 -14.13 -2.08 14.15
CA LYS A 271 -15.41 -1.93 14.84
C LYS A 271 -15.23 -1.70 16.34
N CYS A 272 -14.42 -2.54 16.99
CA CYS A 272 -14.20 -2.49 18.45
C CYS A 272 -13.58 -1.16 18.91
N ILE A 273 -12.71 -0.54 18.09
CA ILE A 273 -12.03 0.71 18.44
C ILE A 273 -12.64 1.96 17.80
N LYS A 274 -13.80 1.83 17.15
CA LYS A 274 -14.47 2.92 16.39
C LYS A 274 -13.53 3.58 15.37
N ALA A 275 -12.80 2.77 14.62
CA ALA A 275 -11.90 3.19 13.54
C ALA A 275 -12.39 2.68 12.18
N THR A 276 -11.66 3.03 11.13
CA THR A 276 -11.92 2.55 9.77
C THR A 276 -10.76 1.71 9.25
N THR A 277 -11.02 0.79 8.33
CA THR A 277 -9.93 0.02 7.71
C THR A 277 -9.22 0.82 6.62
N VAL A 278 -7.92 0.53 6.46
CA VAL A 278 -7.17 0.82 5.24
C VAL A 278 -7.32 -0.38 4.31
N GLU A 279 -7.66 -0.17 3.04
CA GLU A 279 -7.96 -1.26 2.10
C GLU A 279 -6.94 -1.33 0.94
N PRO A 280 -6.66 -2.53 0.40
CA PRO A 280 -6.03 -2.65 -0.90
C PRO A 280 -6.96 -2.15 -2.01
N VAL A 281 -6.38 -1.69 -3.12
CA VAL A 281 -7.13 -1.38 -4.34
C VAL A 281 -7.38 -2.69 -5.10
N GLY A 282 -8.64 -3.02 -5.43
CA GLY A 282 -8.98 -4.29 -6.09
C GLY A 282 -8.79 -5.49 -5.16
N GLY A 283 -9.29 -5.37 -3.93
CA GLY A 283 -9.00 -6.29 -2.82
C GLY A 283 -9.58 -7.71 -3.00
N ARG A 284 -9.21 -8.62 -2.10
CA ARG A 284 -9.79 -9.99 -2.07
C ARG A 284 -11.29 -9.96 -1.77
N SER A 285 -11.72 -9.23 -0.73
CA SER A 285 -13.16 -9.09 -0.40
C SER A 285 -13.99 -8.57 -1.58
N GLU A 286 -13.47 -7.57 -2.29
CA GLU A 286 -14.12 -6.96 -3.45
C GLU A 286 -14.32 -7.97 -4.59
N ARG A 287 -13.25 -8.67 -4.98
CA ARG A 287 -13.31 -9.70 -6.03
C ARG A 287 -14.22 -10.86 -5.68
N LEU A 288 -14.10 -11.40 -4.46
CA LEU A 288 -14.98 -12.47 -3.99
C LEU A 288 -16.45 -12.05 -3.97
N PHE A 289 -16.73 -10.79 -3.65
CA PHE A 289 -18.09 -10.27 -3.71
C PHE A 289 -18.62 -10.23 -5.14
N TYR A 290 -17.83 -9.73 -6.10
CA TYR A 290 -18.25 -9.73 -7.51
C TYR A 290 -18.41 -11.14 -8.08
N ASP A 291 -17.54 -12.08 -7.72
CA ASP A 291 -17.69 -13.50 -8.07
C ASP A 291 -19.00 -14.08 -7.53
N ALA A 292 -19.32 -13.80 -6.28
CA ALA A 292 -20.58 -14.23 -5.67
C ALA A 292 -21.79 -13.59 -6.36
N LEU A 293 -21.73 -12.31 -6.76
CA LEU A 293 -22.82 -11.65 -7.47
C LEU A 293 -23.08 -12.22 -8.86
N ARG A 294 -22.06 -12.79 -9.52
CA ARG A 294 -22.15 -13.45 -10.84
C ARG A 294 -22.65 -14.89 -10.74
N THR A 295 -22.24 -15.61 -9.70
CA THR A 295 -22.46 -17.05 -9.59
C THR A 295 -23.65 -17.42 -8.72
N HIS A 296 -24.15 -16.50 -7.90
CA HIS A 296 -25.26 -16.78 -6.98
C HIS A 296 -26.55 -16.06 -7.39
N SER A 297 -27.67 -16.68 -7.05
CA SER A 297 -29.03 -16.15 -7.21
C SER A 297 -29.83 -16.39 -5.93
N GLY A 298 -31.01 -15.76 -5.82
CA GLY A 298 -31.94 -16.01 -4.71
C GLY A 298 -31.31 -15.81 -3.33
N ALA A 299 -31.51 -16.78 -2.44
CA ALA A 299 -31.01 -16.76 -1.06
C ALA A 299 -29.48 -16.69 -0.97
N ASN A 300 -28.75 -17.36 -1.86
CA ASN A 300 -27.28 -17.34 -1.86
C ASN A 300 -26.73 -15.94 -2.21
N ARG A 301 -27.42 -15.21 -3.08
CA ARG A 301 -27.06 -13.83 -3.43
C ARG A 301 -27.34 -12.86 -2.28
N ILE A 302 -28.46 -13.03 -1.57
CA ILE A 302 -28.74 -12.32 -0.32
C ILE A 302 -27.62 -12.56 0.69
N GLU A 303 -27.16 -13.81 0.83
CA GLU A 303 -26.12 -14.17 1.77
C GLU A 303 -24.79 -13.47 1.47
N ALA A 304 -24.40 -13.40 0.19
CA ALA A 304 -23.21 -12.67 -0.24
C ALA A 304 -23.29 -11.17 0.12
N VAL A 305 -24.45 -10.55 -0.09
CA VAL A 305 -24.71 -9.14 0.22
C VAL A 305 -24.71 -8.88 1.73
N LEU A 306 -25.33 -9.75 2.52
CA LEU A 306 -25.31 -9.67 3.99
C LEU A 306 -23.91 -9.90 4.56
N THR A 307 -23.14 -10.82 3.98
CA THR A 307 -21.75 -11.08 4.38
C THR A 307 -20.89 -9.83 4.15
N LEU A 308 -20.98 -9.21 2.97
CA LEU A 308 -20.28 -7.95 2.70
C LEU A 308 -20.69 -6.88 3.71
N ALA A 309 -22.00 -6.65 3.88
CA ALA A 309 -22.52 -5.63 4.80
C ALA A 309 -22.06 -5.85 6.25
N GLY A 310 -21.99 -7.10 6.70
CA GLY A 310 -21.50 -7.47 8.03
C GLY A 310 -20.03 -7.12 8.26
N THR A 311 -19.22 -7.05 7.19
CA THR A 311 -17.82 -6.59 7.29
C THR A 311 -17.69 -5.07 7.12
N VAL A 312 -18.53 -4.46 6.28
CA VAL A 312 -18.44 -3.04 5.91
C VAL A 312 -19.01 -2.11 6.98
N TYR A 313 -20.08 -2.54 7.66
CA TYR A 313 -20.81 -1.73 8.62
C TYR A 313 -20.65 -2.26 10.05
N SER A 314 -20.65 -1.33 11.02
CA SER A 314 -20.91 -1.62 12.43
C SER A 314 -22.36 -1.28 12.75
N GLY A 315 -23.03 -2.08 13.58
CA GLY A 315 -24.43 -1.84 13.99
C GLY A 315 -25.51 -2.26 12.98
N ALA A 316 -25.14 -2.84 11.83
CA ALA A 316 -26.07 -3.13 10.73
C ALA A 316 -27.06 -4.29 10.98
N ASP A 317 -27.03 -4.96 12.12
CA ASP A 317 -27.90 -6.11 12.47
C ASP A 317 -28.15 -7.08 11.30
N VAL A 318 -27.08 -7.58 10.70
CA VAL A 318 -27.18 -8.49 9.53
C VAL A 318 -27.89 -9.80 9.88
N ALA A 319 -27.77 -10.26 11.13
CA ALA A 319 -28.44 -11.47 11.60
C ALA A 319 -29.95 -11.29 11.70
N GLY A 320 -30.42 -10.17 12.27
CA GLY A 320 -31.84 -9.83 12.30
C GLY A 320 -32.42 -9.64 10.90
N LYS A 321 -31.69 -8.93 10.02
CA LYS A 321 -32.10 -8.75 8.61
C LYS A 321 -32.20 -10.06 7.85
N ARG A 322 -31.28 -11.01 8.06
CA ARG A 322 -31.34 -12.37 7.49
C ARG A 322 -32.62 -13.10 7.88
N LYS A 323 -32.94 -13.13 9.19
CA LYS A 323 -34.17 -13.75 9.69
C LYS A 323 -35.41 -13.07 9.11
N ARG A 324 -35.39 -11.73 9.04
CA ARG A 324 -36.53 -10.93 8.57
C ARG A 324 -36.80 -11.15 7.09
N VAL A 325 -35.79 -11.14 6.22
CA VAL A 325 -35.99 -11.40 4.79
C VAL A 325 -36.43 -12.85 4.54
N GLY A 326 -35.91 -13.83 5.28
CA GLY A 326 -36.38 -15.21 5.20
C GLY A 326 -37.86 -15.35 5.56
N SER A 327 -38.31 -14.67 6.64
CA SER A 327 -39.74 -14.63 7.00
C SER A 327 -40.60 -13.95 5.94
N LEU A 328 -40.10 -12.86 5.34
CA LEU A 328 -40.80 -12.12 4.29
C LEU A 328 -41.02 -12.98 3.03
N LEU A 329 -40.00 -13.72 2.61
CA LEU A 329 -40.06 -14.56 1.42
C LEU A 329 -40.93 -15.81 1.62
N ASN A 330 -40.92 -16.39 2.81
CA ASN A 330 -41.64 -17.65 3.08
C ASN A 330 -43.08 -17.44 3.57
N ASN A 331 -43.40 -16.32 4.23
CA ASN A 331 -44.70 -16.07 4.84
C ASN A 331 -45.13 -14.58 4.72
N PRO A 332 -45.33 -14.06 3.49
CA PRO A 332 -45.62 -12.65 3.28
C PRO A 332 -46.90 -12.18 4.00
N GLU A 333 -47.92 -13.05 4.09
CA GLU A 333 -49.21 -12.75 4.71
C GLU A 333 -49.17 -12.65 6.25
N ARG A 334 -48.11 -13.16 6.90
CA ARG A 334 -47.95 -13.13 8.36
C ARG A 334 -47.22 -11.87 8.86
N MET A 335 -47.01 -10.86 8.00
CA MET A 335 -46.31 -9.63 8.37
C MET A 335 -47.16 -8.69 9.23
N ARG A 336 -46.92 -8.69 10.54
CA ARG A 336 -47.53 -7.75 11.50
C ARG A 336 -46.81 -6.40 11.61
N THR A 337 -45.55 -6.32 11.21
CA THR A 337 -44.72 -5.11 11.31
C THR A 337 -44.17 -4.75 9.93
N PRO A 338 -44.22 -3.48 9.49
CA PRO A 338 -43.64 -3.08 8.22
C PRO A 338 -42.14 -3.43 8.13
N ALA A 339 -41.69 -3.93 6.98
CA ALA A 339 -40.28 -4.19 6.74
C ALA A 339 -39.52 -2.87 6.49
N SER A 340 -38.27 -2.77 6.96
CA SER A 340 -37.43 -1.61 6.63
C SER A 340 -37.09 -1.57 5.14
N LYS A 341 -36.73 -0.40 4.62
CA LYS A 341 -36.28 -0.23 3.23
C LYS A 341 -35.14 -1.20 2.86
N ALA A 342 -34.20 -1.42 3.79
CA ALA A 342 -33.11 -2.37 3.60
C ALA A 342 -33.64 -3.82 3.46
N VAL A 343 -34.58 -4.25 4.30
CA VAL A 343 -35.17 -5.60 4.21
C VAL A 343 -35.98 -5.78 2.92
N LEU A 344 -36.71 -4.76 2.49
CA LEU A 344 -37.44 -4.78 1.21
C LEU A 344 -36.47 -4.92 0.02
N ALA A 345 -35.35 -4.17 0.04
CA ALA A 345 -34.30 -4.29 -0.97
C ALA A 345 -33.69 -5.71 -0.98
N LEU A 346 -33.46 -6.33 0.18
CA LEU A 346 -33.04 -7.74 0.25
C LEU A 346 -34.07 -8.68 -0.38
N GLY A 347 -35.37 -8.45 -0.13
CA GLY A 347 -36.45 -9.22 -0.77
C GLY A 347 -36.40 -9.13 -2.29
N ALA A 348 -36.15 -7.94 -2.84
CA ALA A 348 -36.01 -7.73 -4.28
C ALA A 348 -34.75 -8.41 -4.87
N ILE A 349 -33.68 -8.60 -4.08
CA ILE A 349 -32.50 -9.37 -4.52
C ILE A 349 -32.82 -10.85 -4.69
N ALA A 350 -33.76 -11.41 -3.90
CA ALA A 350 -34.16 -12.82 -4.06
C ALA A 350 -34.85 -13.10 -5.39
N THR A 351 -35.61 -12.12 -5.88
CA THR A 351 -36.50 -12.28 -7.04
C THR A 351 -35.94 -11.70 -8.33
N SER A 352 -34.81 -10.98 -8.27
CA SER A 352 -34.21 -10.30 -9.42
C SER A 352 -32.69 -10.42 -9.47
N GLN A 353 -32.14 -10.49 -10.69
CA GLN A 353 -30.70 -10.37 -10.93
C GLN A 353 -30.21 -8.91 -10.98
N SER A 354 -31.10 -7.94 -10.81
CA SER A 354 -30.77 -6.51 -10.86
C SER A 354 -29.72 -6.09 -9.83
N LEU A 355 -28.77 -5.26 -10.27
CA LEU A 355 -27.78 -4.61 -9.39
C LEU A 355 -28.39 -3.44 -8.59
N HIS A 356 -29.53 -2.91 -9.01
CA HIS A 356 -30.22 -1.81 -8.33
C HIS A 356 -30.58 -2.18 -6.90
N SER A 357 -31.22 -3.34 -6.70
CA SER A 357 -31.63 -3.81 -5.37
C SER A 357 -30.45 -3.99 -4.41
N ILE A 358 -29.27 -4.35 -4.94
CA ILE A 358 -28.03 -4.45 -4.16
C ILE A 358 -27.51 -3.07 -3.78
N SER A 359 -27.47 -2.13 -4.74
CA SER A 359 -27.09 -0.73 -4.48
C SER A 359 -28.03 -0.09 -3.44
N ASP A 360 -29.34 -0.28 -3.60
CA ASP A 360 -30.36 0.25 -2.70
C ASP A 360 -30.22 -0.32 -1.29
N PHE A 361 -29.97 -1.64 -1.16
CA PHE A 361 -29.70 -2.24 0.14
C PHE A 361 -28.48 -1.60 0.81
N LEU A 362 -27.35 -1.48 0.10
CA LEU A 362 -26.12 -0.89 0.64
C LEU A 362 -26.31 0.58 1.04
N VAL A 363 -27.13 1.34 0.33
CA VAL A 363 -27.50 2.72 0.69
C VAL A 363 -28.39 2.75 1.93
N CYS A 364 -29.48 1.97 1.92
CA CYS A 364 -30.48 1.99 2.98
C CYS A 364 -29.90 1.55 4.32
N VAL A 365 -29.10 0.47 4.35
CA VAL A 365 -28.48 0.00 5.61
C VAL A 365 -27.53 1.04 6.19
N GLY A 366 -26.81 1.78 5.33
CA GLY A 366 -25.89 2.83 5.77
C GLY A 366 -26.58 4.08 6.33
N GLN A 367 -27.89 4.22 6.14
CA GLN A 367 -28.71 5.33 6.65
C GLN A 367 -29.49 4.96 7.92
N GLU A 368 -29.43 3.69 8.36
CA GLU A 368 -30.15 3.26 9.56
C GLU A 368 -29.52 3.85 10.84
N PRO A 369 -30.33 4.25 11.84
CA PRO A 369 -29.83 4.76 13.11
C PRO A 369 -28.88 3.78 13.79
N GLY A 370 -27.73 4.27 14.26
CA GLY A 370 -26.72 3.45 14.93
C GLY A 370 -25.80 2.67 13.98
N VAL A 371 -25.98 2.78 12.67
CA VAL A 371 -25.08 2.17 11.68
C VAL A 371 -23.93 3.11 11.34
N THR A 372 -22.70 2.59 11.35
CA THR A 372 -21.50 3.35 10.95
C THR A 372 -20.66 2.58 9.95
N VAL A 373 -20.03 3.28 8.99
CA VAL A 373 -19.15 2.67 7.98
C VAL A 373 -17.76 2.41 8.56
N VAL A 374 -17.34 1.16 8.51
CA VAL A 374 -16.03 0.68 8.98
C VAL A 374 -15.04 0.50 7.83
N ARG A 375 -15.51 0.00 6.66
CA ARG A 375 -14.68 -0.23 5.47
C ARG A 375 -15.05 0.74 4.33
N PRO A 376 -14.77 2.05 4.49
CA PRO A 376 -15.27 3.09 3.58
C PRO A 376 -14.74 2.95 2.16
N GLU A 377 -13.47 2.56 1.99
CA GLU A 377 -12.85 2.43 0.68
C GLU A 377 -13.43 1.25 -0.11
N LEU A 378 -13.66 0.11 0.56
CA LEU A 378 -14.33 -1.04 -0.06
C LEU A 378 -15.76 -0.70 -0.45
N LEU A 379 -16.52 -0.08 0.45
CA LEU A 379 -17.89 0.34 0.18
C LEU A 379 -17.97 1.30 -1.02
N TYR A 380 -17.04 2.25 -1.09
CA TYR A 380 -16.95 3.18 -2.21
C TYR A 380 -16.71 2.43 -3.53
N CYS A 381 -15.74 1.51 -3.59
CA CYS A 381 -15.44 0.79 -4.83
C CYS A 381 -16.62 -0.07 -5.27
N VAL A 382 -17.23 -0.81 -4.33
CA VAL A 382 -18.42 -1.62 -4.61
C VAL A 382 -19.56 -0.77 -5.13
N ARG A 383 -19.90 0.33 -4.46
CA ARG A 383 -20.99 1.21 -4.89
C ARG A 383 -20.71 1.89 -6.23
N ALA A 384 -19.47 2.33 -6.46
CA ALA A 384 -19.08 2.94 -7.72
C ALA A 384 -19.18 1.93 -8.87
N ALA A 385 -18.75 0.68 -8.68
CA ALA A 385 -18.81 -0.35 -9.71
C ALA A 385 -20.26 -0.75 -10.03
N LEU A 386 -21.07 -0.95 -8.99
CA LEU A 386 -22.50 -1.23 -9.15
C LEU A 386 -23.20 -0.09 -9.91
N LYS A 387 -22.93 1.16 -9.51
CA LYS A 387 -23.50 2.35 -10.18
C LYS A 387 -23.08 2.41 -11.65
N HIS A 388 -21.81 2.16 -11.94
CA HIS A 388 -21.31 2.20 -13.30
C HIS A 388 -21.98 1.14 -14.20
N CYS A 389 -22.09 -0.11 -13.73
CA CYS A 389 -22.82 -1.16 -14.47
C CYS A 389 -24.34 -0.89 -14.57
N ILE A 390 -24.92 -0.14 -13.65
CA ILE A 390 -26.33 0.28 -13.71
C ILE A 390 -26.53 1.34 -14.80
N GLU A 391 -25.63 2.33 -14.88
CA GLU A 391 -25.68 3.41 -15.87
C GLU A 391 -25.30 2.92 -17.28
N TYR A 392 -24.41 1.93 -17.35
CA TYR A 392 -23.87 1.34 -18.59
C TYR A 392 -24.02 -0.19 -18.57
N PRO A 393 -25.19 -0.73 -18.99
CA PRO A 393 -25.50 -2.17 -18.90
C PRO A 393 -24.55 -3.10 -19.68
N GLU A 394 -23.84 -2.56 -20.67
CA GLU A 394 -22.81 -3.25 -21.45
C GLU A 394 -21.50 -3.48 -20.68
N VAL A 395 -21.28 -2.73 -19.59
CA VAL A 395 -20.05 -2.81 -18.79
C VAL A 395 -20.19 -3.89 -17.73
N HIS A 396 -19.27 -4.85 -17.74
CA HIS A 396 -19.20 -5.89 -16.73
C HIS A 396 -18.53 -5.40 -15.43
N LEU A 397 -18.88 -6.02 -14.30
CA LEU A 397 -18.35 -5.65 -12.97
C LEU A 397 -16.82 -5.67 -12.90
N ASP A 398 -16.17 -6.60 -13.60
CA ASP A 398 -14.70 -6.70 -13.63
C ASP A 398 -14.07 -5.50 -14.36
N ASP A 399 -14.73 -4.99 -15.41
CA ASP A 399 -14.27 -3.81 -16.16
C ASP A 399 -14.47 -2.54 -15.33
N ALA A 400 -15.67 -2.36 -14.77
CA ALA A 400 -15.98 -1.25 -13.88
C ALA A 400 -15.01 -1.19 -12.69
N SER A 401 -14.78 -2.34 -12.05
CA SER A 401 -13.83 -2.48 -10.93
C SER A 401 -12.42 -2.09 -11.31
N PHE A 402 -11.94 -2.54 -12.48
CA PHE A 402 -10.61 -2.21 -12.97
C PHE A 402 -10.43 -0.69 -13.20
N GLU A 403 -11.42 -0.03 -13.78
CA GLU A 403 -11.39 1.41 -14.02
C GLU A 403 -11.40 2.21 -12.70
N ILE A 404 -12.28 1.84 -11.77
CA ILE A 404 -12.35 2.46 -10.44
C ILE A 404 -11.04 2.26 -9.68
N ALA A 405 -10.46 1.06 -9.74
CA ALA A 405 -9.17 0.76 -9.16
C ALA A 405 -8.06 1.66 -9.70
N ASN A 406 -8.00 1.86 -11.03
CA ASN A 406 -7.00 2.73 -11.64
C ASN A 406 -7.17 4.19 -11.23
N ALA A 407 -8.39 4.72 -11.28
CA ALA A 407 -8.66 6.09 -10.84
C ALA A 407 -8.27 6.32 -9.37
N ARG A 408 -8.43 5.32 -8.50
CA ARG A 408 -8.00 5.39 -7.10
C ARG A 408 -6.48 5.37 -6.93
N ARG A 409 -5.75 4.62 -7.74
CA ARG A 409 -4.27 4.59 -7.70
C ARG A 409 -3.68 5.96 -8.01
N GLU A 410 -4.31 6.70 -8.92
CA GLU A 410 -3.89 8.05 -9.32
C GLU A 410 -4.21 9.10 -8.26
N ARG A 411 -5.42 9.06 -7.67
CA ARG A 411 -5.83 10.05 -6.64
C ARG A 411 -5.09 9.90 -5.31
N GLY A 412 -4.51 8.74 -5.04
CA GLY A 412 -3.88 8.42 -3.76
C GLY A 412 -4.90 8.07 -2.67
N ARG A 413 -4.40 7.88 -1.44
CA ARG A 413 -5.20 7.41 -0.30
C ARG A 413 -5.63 8.57 0.60
N ILE A 414 -6.83 8.46 1.15
CA ILE A 414 -7.33 9.36 2.19
C ILE A 414 -7.03 8.72 3.55
N ILE A 415 -6.14 9.32 4.33
CA ILE A 415 -5.82 8.85 5.68
C ILE A 415 -6.83 9.45 6.65
N ARG A 416 -7.57 8.58 7.36
CA ARG A 416 -8.49 8.99 8.43
C ARG A 416 -7.77 9.00 9.78
N ASN A 417 -8.24 9.83 10.71
CA ASN A 417 -7.62 10.04 12.02
C ASN A 417 -7.44 8.75 12.83
N ARG A 418 -8.33 7.75 12.67
CA ARG A 418 -8.19 6.44 13.30
C ARG A 418 -8.39 5.35 12.27
N SER A 419 -7.36 4.54 12.08
CA SER A 419 -7.38 3.51 11.06
C SER A 419 -6.78 2.17 11.53
N VAL A 420 -7.25 1.07 10.95
CA VAL A 420 -6.65 -0.27 11.10
C VAL A 420 -6.11 -0.71 9.75
N GLY A 421 -4.82 -1.01 9.69
CA GLY A 421 -4.13 -1.39 8.47
C GLY A 421 -3.23 -2.60 8.67
N SER A 422 -2.56 -3.01 7.61
CA SER A 422 -1.40 -3.89 7.68
C SER A 422 -0.16 -3.13 7.22
N THR A 423 1.01 -3.62 7.60
CA THR A 423 2.31 -3.06 7.19
C THR A 423 2.43 -2.87 5.68
N LEU A 424 1.88 -3.78 4.88
CA LEU A 424 1.82 -3.69 3.42
C LEU A 424 1.03 -2.46 2.93
N LEU A 425 -0.10 -2.18 3.59
CA LEU A 425 -1.04 -1.13 3.18
C LEU A 425 -0.59 0.26 3.63
N VAL A 426 0.23 0.33 4.68
CA VAL A 426 0.69 1.60 5.25
C VAL A 426 2.14 1.93 4.92
N LYS A 427 2.85 1.05 4.21
CA LYS A 427 4.21 1.35 3.77
C LYS A 427 4.19 2.58 2.86
N GLY A 428 5.13 3.49 3.12
CA GLY A 428 5.18 4.82 2.50
C GLY A 428 4.26 5.87 3.13
N LEU A 429 3.41 5.50 4.10
CA LEU A 429 2.60 6.43 4.88
C LEU A 429 3.25 6.68 6.25
N GLU A 430 2.84 7.79 6.88
CA GLU A 430 3.32 8.25 8.18
C GLU A 430 2.10 8.54 9.06
N PHE A 431 2.20 8.23 10.35
CA PHE A 431 1.15 8.46 11.34
C PHE A 431 1.76 9.05 12.60
N ASP A 432 1.00 9.83 13.35
CA ASP A 432 1.45 10.36 14.65
C ASP A 432 1.65 9.20 15.63
N HIS A 433 0.66 8.32 15.72
CA HIS A 433 0.63 7.22 16.66
C HIS A 433 0.45 5.88 15.94
N VAL A 434 1.19 4.86 16.36
CA VAL A 434 1.03 3.49 15.85
C VAL A 434 0.89 2.50 16.99
N VAL A 435 -0.09 1.62 16.88
CA VAL A 435 -0.20 0.42 17.73
C VAL A 435 0.11 -0.81 16.88
N ILE A 436 1.04 -1.65 17.32
CA ILE A 436 1.43 -2.87 16.63
C ILE A 436 0.84 -4.05 17.42
N THR A 437 -0.13 -4.74 16.83
CA THR A 437 -0.75 -5.92 17.46
C THR A 437 0.13 -7.17 17.32
N PRO A 438 -0.11 -8.24 18.11
CA PRO A 438 0.69 -9.47 18.03
C PRO A 438 0.62 -10.16 16.65
N HIS A 439 -0.41 -9.85 15.85
CA HIS A 439 -0.63 -10.41 14.52
C HIS A 439 -0.12 -9.53 13.38
N ALA A 440 0.45 -8.36 13.67
CA ALA A 440 0.78 -7.36 12.67
C ALA A 440 1.94 -7.75 11.73
N CYS A 441 2.88 -8.53 12.26
CA CYS A 441 4.20 -8.74 11.67
C CYS A 441 4.58 -10.21 11.74
N ASP A 442 4.99 -10.80 10.61
CA ASP A 442 5.46 -12.18 10.49
C ASP A 442 6.94 -12.28 10.07
N SER A 443 7.64 -11.15 9.92
CA SER A 443 9.07 -11.10 9.64
C SER A 443 9.73 -9.89 10.29
N ARG A 444 11.06 -9.92 10.38
CA ARG A 444 11.89 -8.79 10.84
C ARG A 444 11.65 -7.52 10.03
N GLN A 445 11.44 -7.64 8.71
CA GLN A 445 11.16 -6.48 7.84
C GLN A 445 9.79 -5.88 8.13
N HIS A 446 8.76 -6.71 8.35
CA HIS A 446 7.44 -6.23 8.74
C HIS A 446 7.48 -5.50 10.08
N TRP A 447 8.21 -6.04 11.06
CA TRP A 447 8.43 -5.36 12.35
C TRP A 447 9.15 -4.03 12.19
N TYR A 448 10.23 -3.97 11.41
CA TYR A 448 10.94 -2.72 11.15
C TYR A 448 10.06 -1.68 10.46
N VAL A 449 9.28 -2.08 9.43
CA VAL A 449 8.34 -1.19 8.76
C VAL A 449 7.28 -0.69 9.74
N ALA A 450 6.73 -1.56 10.58
CA ALA A 450 5.72 -1.20 11.57
C ALA A 450 6.24 -0.15 12.57
N LEU A 451 7.41 -0.40 13.17
CA LEU A 451 8.04 0.50 14.13
C LEU A 451 8.36 1.88 13.55
N THR A 452 8.66 1.94 12.25
CA THR A 452 9.08 3.19 11.58
C THR A 452 7.92 3.99 10.99
N ARG A 453 6.66 3.58 11.17
CA ARG A 453 5.49 4.34 10.68
C ARG A 453 5.09 5.50 11.59
N ALA A 454 5.40 5.43 12.88
CA ALA A 454 5.02 6.47 13.84
C ALA A 454 6.03 7.62 13.86
N THR A 455 5.54 8.85 13.98
CA THR A 455 6.35 10.05 14.20
C THR A 455 6.36 10.49 15.67
N ARG A 456 5.29 10.24 16.44
CA ARG A 456 5.16 10.68 17.84
C ARG A 456 5.19 9.55 18.86
N SER A 457 4.42 8.47 18.68
CA SER A 457 4.48 7.36 19.64
C SER A 457 4.20 6.00 19.03
N VAL A 458 4.82 4.97 19.61
CA VAL A 458 4.61 3.58 19.25
C VAL A 458 4.11 2.82 20.48
N LYS A 459 3.12 1.95 20.30
CA LYS A 459 2.70 0.97 21.30
C LYS A 459 2.82 -0.43 20.72
N VAL A 460 3.62 -1.27 21.34
CA VAL A 460 3.84 -2.66 20.94
C VAL A 460 3.01 -3.58 21.83
N LEU A 461 2.15 -4.39 21.22
CA LEU A 461 1.42 -5.45 21.89
C LEU A 461 2.07 -6.78 21.50
N SER A 462 2.69 -7.46 22.47
CA SER A 462 3.34 -8.75 22.24
C SER A 462 3.36 -9.61 23.51
N PRO A 463 3.54 -10.93 23.41
CA PRO A 463 3.57 -11.80 24.60
C PRO A 463 4.70 -11.47 25.58
N THR A 464 5.83 -11.01 25.04
CA THR A 464 7.04 -10.66 25.80
C THR A 464 7.60 -9.32 25.33
N VAL A 465 8.28 -8.60 26.23
CA VAL A 465 8.97 -7.33 25.95
C VAL A 465 10.22 -7.51 25.07
N ARG A 466 10.74 -8.74 25.03
CA ARG A 466 11.91 -9.18 24.26
C ARG A 466 11.58 -10.43 23.47
N PHE A 467 11.95 -10.47 22.20
CA PHE A 467 11.76 -11.65 21.35
C PHE A 467 12.68 -11.62 20.12
N ASN A 468 12.81 -12.80 19.50
CA ASN A 468 13.49 -13.00 18.22
C ASN A 468 12.49 -13.53 17.20
N ILE A 469 12.72 -13.26 15.91
CA ILE A 469 11.89 -13.74 14.80
C ILE A 469 12.73 -14.28 13.65
#